data_AF-A0A3D4N508-F1
#
_entry.id   AF-A0A3D4N508-F1
#
_cell.length_a   1.000
_cell.length_b   1.000
_cell.length_c   1.000
_cell.angle_alpha   90.00
_cell.angle_beta   90.00
_cell.angle_gamma   90.00
#
_symmetry.space_group_name_H-M   'P 1'
#
loop_
_entity.id
_entity.type
_entity.pdbx_description
1 polymer ?
#
loop_
_entity_poly.entity_id
_entity_poly.type
_entity_poly.pdbx_seq_one_letter_code
_entity_poly.pdbx_strand_id
1 'polypeptide(L)'
;MLVYLGEKSQFLEDVLNGYIDKTIEQQMRSVLSRSVGLSEKRSWQHSMMYMSQVLHDPDIPMDAGVAIEFSIPQSAKRVDFIISGLDDELKHHAVIVELKQWSEVQPVENIEQLINVGTASMTQRVRTRFQGTLHTTVHPAYQAFSYKTLISDFNANVQDVPIHLNPCAYLHNYENTDANDPLFLPHFKEFIDQAR
;
A
#
# COMPACT_ATOMS: atom_id res chain seq x y z
N MET A 1 2.61 14.76 -3.47
CA MET A 1 3.16 14.85 -4.85
C MET A 1 3.04 13.47 -5.49
N LEU A 2 2.55 13.39 -6.73
CA LEU A 2 2.22 12.15 -7.42
C LEU A 2 3.33 11.78 -8.41
N VAL A 3 3.76 10.53 -8.40
CA VAL A 3 4.76 10.02 -9.35
C VAL A 3 4.04 9.50 -10.58
N TYR A 4 3.15 8.52 -10.42
CA TYR A 4 2.24 8.12 -11.50
C TYR A 4 0.83 8.62 -11.20
N LEU A 5 0.14 9.09 -12.24
CA LEU A 5 -1.29 9.39 -12.22
C LEU A 5 -1.87 9.06 -13.60
N GLY A 6 -2.93 8.26 -13.61
CA GLY A 6 -3.64 7.90 -14.83
C GLY A 6 -5.00 7.28 -14.52
N GLU A 7 -5.75 6.94 -15.56
CA GLU A 7 -6.95 6.10 -15.43
C GLU A 7 -6.55 4.62 -15.39
N LYS A 8 -7.43 3.77 -14.85
CA LYS A 8 -7.26 2.31 -14.86
C LYS A 8 -6.98 1.80 -16.27
N SER A 9 -7.68 2.32 -17.28
CA SER A 9 -7.46 2.00 -18.70
C SER A 9 -6.00 2.17 -19.13
N GLN A 10 -5.43 3.35 -18.85
CA GLN A 10 -4.04 3.68 -19.14
C GLN A 10 -3.06 2.82 -18.34
N PHE A 11 -3.35 2.59 -17.05
CA PHE A 11 -2.51 1.75 -16.20
C PHE A 11 -2.42 0.31 -16.75
N LEU A 12 -3.55 -0.28 -17.15
CA LEU A 12 -3.59 -1.63 -17.71
C LEU A 12 -2.80 -1.71 -19.02
N GLU A 13 -2.92 -0.71 -19.89
CA GLU A 13 -2.14 -0.61 -21.13
C GLU A 13 -0.64 -0.47 -20.87
N ASP A 14 -0.25 0.37 -19.90
CA ASP A 14 1.16 0.58 -19.52
C ASP A 14 1.79 -0.69 -18.95
N VAL A 15 1.05 -1.47 -18.18
CA VAL A 15 1.52 -2.78 -17.67
C VAL A 15 1.63 -3.79 -18.81
N LEU A 16 0.61 -3.90 -19.66
CA LEU A 16 0.58 -4.86 -20.77
C LEU A 16 1.72 -4.63 -21.76
N ASN A 17 2.02 -3.37 -22.06
CA ASN A 17 3.09 -3.00 -22.98
C ASN A 17 4.49 -2.97 -22.34
N GLY A 18 4.59 -3.22 -21.03
CA GLY A 18 5.86 -3.20 -20.29
C GLY A 18 6.48 -1.80 -20.18
N TYR A 19 5.65 -0.76 -20.09
CA TYR A 19 6.07 0.64 -19.94
C TYR A 19 5.97 1.15 -18.51
N ILE A 20 5.17 0.50 -17.66
CA ILE A 20 4.84 0.99 -16.32
C ILE A 20 6.05 1.39 -15.47
N ASP A 21 7.12 0.58 -15.44
CA ASP A 21 8.31 0.87 -14.63
C ASP A 21 9.13 2.03 -15.18
N LYS A 22 9.19 2.18 -16.50
CA LYS A 22 9.86 3.31 -17.16
C LYS A 22 9.08 4.60 -16.93
N THR A 23 7.75 4.53 -16.99
CA THR A 23 6.88 5.67 -16.70
C THR A 23 7.08 6.13 -15.26
N ILE A 24 7.02 5.20 -14.29
CA ILE A 24 7.27 5.52 -12.87
C ILE A 24 8.68 6.09 -12.68
N GLU A 25 9.73 5.48 -13.26
CA GLU A 25 11.11 5.97 -13.17
C GLU A 25 11.24 7.40 -13.71
N GLN A 26 10.71 7.66 -14.90
CA GLN A 26 10.79 8.97 -15.53
C GLN A 26 10.13 10.02 -14.65
N GLN A 27 8.99 9.69 -14.05
CA GLN A 27 8.28 10.59 -13.14
C GLN A 27 9.00 10.75 -11.80
N MET A 28 9.58 9.70 -11.24
CA MET A 28 10.42 9.80 -10.03
C MET A 28 11.57 10.80 -10.25
N ARG A 29 12.17 10.77 -11.44
CA ARG A 29 13.25 11.69 -11.79
C ARG A 29 12.76 13.12 -11.99
N SER A 30 11.67 13.33 -12.73
CA SER A 30 11.16 14.67 -13.03
C SER A 30 10.54 15.34 -11.80
N VAL A 31 9.80 14.57 -10.99
CA VAL A 31 8.99 15.07 -9.90
C VAL A 31 9.76 15.10 -8.57
N LEU A 32 10.55 14.05 -8.28
CA LEU A 32 11.29 13.92 -7.00
C LEU A 32 12.80 14.13 -7.14
N SER A 33 13.33 14.40 -8.34
CA SER A 33 14.77 14.51 -8.61
C SER A 33 15.58 13.29 -8.11
N ARG A 34 14.95 12.12 -8.08
CA ARG A 34 15.52 10.89 -7.53
C ARG A 34 15.82 9.88 -8.62
N SER A 35 17.04 9.34 -8.59
CA SER A 35 17.43 8.20 -9.42
C SER A 35 16.99 6.88 -8.79
N VAL A 36 16.60 5.93 -9.62
CA VAL A 36 16.02 4.64 -9.22
C VAL A 36 16.98 3.50 -9.57
N GLY A 37 17.19 2.58 -8.62
CA GLY A 37 18.01 1.39 -8.82
C GLY A 37 17.29 0.27 -9.57
N LEU A 38 18.03 -0.68 -10.14
CA LEU A 38 17.45 -1.82 -10.88
C LEU A 38 16.52 -2.69 -10.01
N SER A 39 16.82 -2.85 -8.72
CA SER A 39 15.97 -3.61 -7.79
C SER A 39 14.60 -2.96 -7.60
N GLU A 40 14.56 -1.62 -7.55
CA GLU A 40 13.33 -0.85 -7.35
C GLU A 40 12.44 -0.89 -8.60
N LYS A 41 13.03 -0.77 -9.80
CA LYS A 41 12.31 -0.98 -11.06
C LYS A 41 11.68 -2.37 -11.14
N ARG A 42 12.46 -3.41 -10.81
CA ARG A 42 11.97 -4.79 -10.80
C ARG A 42 10.86 -4.98 -9.78
N SER A 43 10.95 -4.35 -8.60
CA SER A 43 9.87 -4.42 -7.63
C SER A 43 8.58 -3.80 -8.16
N TRP A 44 8.65 -2.66 -8.86
CA TRP A 44 7.45 -2.07 -9.49
C TRP A 44 6.90 -2.97 -10.59
N GLN A 45 7.72 -3.45 -11.52
CA GLN A 45 7.27 -4.39 -12.57
C GLN A 45 6.53 -5.58 -11.97
N HIS A 46 7.07 -6.16 -10.90
CA HIS A 46 6.47 -7.30 -10.24
C HIS A 46 5.12 -6.96 -9.60
N SER A 47 5.07 -5.94 -8.75
CA SER A 47 3.83 -5.59 -8.02
C SER A 47 2.75 -5.03 -8.94
N MET A 48 3.11 -4.29 -10.00
CA MET A 48 2.13 -3.74 -10.95
C MET A 48 1.45 -4.82 -11.79
N MET A 49 2.12 -5.95 -12.07
CA MET A 49 1.47 -7.11 -12.71
C MET A 49 0.40 -7.76 -11.81
N TYR A 50 0.58 -7.74 -10.48
CA TYR A 50 -0.47 -8.22 -9.57
C TYR A 50 -1.61 -7.22 -9.47
N MET A 51 -1.30 -5.92 -9.43
CA MET A 51 -2.33 -4.89 -9.43
C MET A 51 -3.11 -4.85 -10.73
N SER A 52 -2.51 -5.14 -11.89
CA SER A 52 -3.27 -5.24 -13.14
C SER A 52 -4.26 -6.40 -13.12
N GLN A 53 -3.91 -7.53 -12.50
CA GLN A 53 -4.86 -8.65 -12.32
C GLN A 53 -6.04 -8.25 -11.42
N VAL A 54 -5.78 -7.57 -10.30
CA VAL A 54 -6.84 -7.04 -9.42
C VAL A 54 -7.71 -6.04 -10.18
N LEU A 55 -7.07 -5.11 -10.89
CA LEU A 55 -7.77 -4.09 -11.67
C LEU A 55 -8.44 -4.63 -12.93
N HIS A 56 -8.28 -5.90 -13.31
CA HIS A 56 -9.10 -6.47 -14.38
C HIS A 56 -10.55 -6.74 -13.96
N ASP A 57 -10.87 -6.60 -12.67
CA ASP A 57 -12.24 -6.69 -12.15
C ASP A 57 -13.17 -5.68 -12.86
N PRO A 58 -14.27 -6.13 -13.49
CA PRO A 58 -15.20 -5.25 -14.20
C PRO A 58 -15.98 -4.30 -13.29
N ASP A 59 -16.08 -4.59 -11.98
CA ASP A 59 -16.76 -3.73 -11.01
C ASP A 59 -15.97 -2.44 -10.72
N ILE A 60 -14.68 -2.41 -11.08
CA ILE A 60 -13.86 -1.20 -11.03
C ILE A 60 -13.96 -0.49 -12.39
N PRO A 61 -14.49 0.75 -12.48
CA PRO A 61 -14.65 1.46 -13.75
C PRO A 61 -13.32 1.71 -14.49
N MET A 62 -13.34 1.75 -15.82
CA MET A 62 -12.13 1.97 -16.63
C MET A 62 -11.53 3.37 -16.45
N ASP A 63 -12.35 4.34 -16.07
CA ASP A 63 -12.00 5.72 -15.75
C ASP A 63 -11.67 5.91 -14.26
N ALA A 64 -11.62 4.83 -13.46
CA ALA A 64 -11.13 4.90 -12.09
C ALA A 64 -9.69 5.45 -12.08
N GLY A 65 -9.43 6.39 -11.18
CA GLY A 65 -8.10 6.98 -11.01
C GLY A 65 -7.12 5.96 -10.41
N VAL A 66 -5.91 5.95 -10.94
CA VAL A 66 -4.78 5.18 -10.43
C VAL A 66 -3.63 6.13 -10.12
N ALA A 67 -3.12 6.05 -8.89
CA ALA A 67 -1.91 6.75 -8.49
C ALA A 67 -0.90 5.79 -7.85
N ILE A 68 0.38 5.97 -8.18
CA ILE A 68 1.47 5.11 -7.70
C ILE A 68 2.56 6.00 -7.07
N GLU A 69 3.15 5.53 -5.97
CA GLU A 69 4.18 6.25 -5.20
C GLU A 69 3.70 7.66 -4.78
N PHE A 70 2.49 7.74 -4.22
CA PHE A 70 1.92 9.00 -3.76
C PHE A 70 2.62 9.48 -2.49
N SER A 71 3.36 10.58 -2.58
CA SER A 71 4.01 11.21 -1.42
C SER A 71 3.00 12.03 -0.61
N ILE A 72 2.78 11.62 0.64
CA ILE A 72 1.84 12.26 1.56
C ILE A 72 2.42 13.64 1.95
N PRO A 73 1.66 14.74 1.77
CA PRO A 73 2.10 16.08 2.16
C PRO A 73 2.55 16.15 3.62
N GLN A 74 3.56 16.97 3.90
CA GLN A 74 4.11 17.17 5.26
C GLN A 74 4.60 15.88 5.96
N SER A 75 4.85 14.81 5.18
CA SER A 75 5.38 13.54 5.66
C SER A 75 6.49 13.04 4.73
N ALA A 76 7.37 12.19 5.25
CA ALA A 76 8.31 11.42 4.44
C ALA A 76 7.71 10.10 3.91
N LYS A 77 6.44 9.81 4.25
CA LYS A 77 5.74 8.58 3.86
C LYS A 77 5.21 8.66 2.43
N ARG A 78 5.18 7.49 1.77
CA ARG A 78 4.62 7.31 0.44
C ARG A 78 3.66 6.14 0.44
N VAL A 79 2.54 6.28 -0.27
CA VAL A 79 1.60 5.20 -0.53
C VAL A 79 2.02 4.51 -1.82
N ASP A 80 2.07 3.18 -1.81
CA ASP A 80 2.49 2.42 -2.97
C ASP A 80 1.50 2.56 -4.13
N PHE A 81 0.21 2.39 -3.85
CA PHE A 81 -0.84 2.40 -4.87
C PHE A 81 -2.16 2.98 -4.34
N ILE A 82 -2.87 3.75 -5.15
CA ILE A 82 -4.20 4.29 -4.83
C ILE A 82 -5.13 4.04 -6.02
N ILE A 83 -6.34 3.56 -5.73
CA ILE A 83 -7.45 3.51 -6.66
C ILE A 83 -8.47 4.54 -6.21
N SER A 84 -8.95 5.42 -7.08
CA SER A 84 -9.96 6.42 -6.73
C SER A 84 -11.12 6.43 -7.72
N GLY A 85 -12.29 6.86 -7.26
CA GLY A 85 -13.49 6.92 -8.08
C GLY A 85 -14.68 7.49 -7.34
N LEU A 86 -15.85 7.30 -7.93
CA LEU A 86 -17.14 7.64 -7.35
C LEU A 86 -17.92 6.36 -7.08
N ASP A 87 -18.70 6.35 -6.00
CA ASP A 87 -19.73 5.33 -5.79
C ASP A 87 -21.02 5.67 -6.54
N ASP A 88 -22.03 4.79 -6.42
CA ASP A 88 -23.35 4.98 -7.02
C ASP A 88 -24.08 6.25 -6.53
N GLU A 89 -23.67 6.81 -5.39
CA GLU A 89 -24.21 8.05 -4.81
C GLU A 89 -23.38 9.29 -5.19
N LEU A 90 -22.41 9.15 -6.11
CA LEU A 90 -21.47 10.20 -6.52
C LEU A 90 -20.58 10.74 -5.38
N LYS A 91 -20.31 9.91 -4.37
CA LYS A 91 -19.35 10.25 -3.31
C LYS A 91 -17.95 9.81 -3.72
N HIS A 92 -16.95 10.61 -3.36
CA HIS A 92 -15.56 10.29 -3.63
C HIS A 92 -15.05 9.18 -2.71
N HIS A 93 -14.52 8.12 -3.32
CA HIS A 93 -13.82 7.04 -2.62
C HIS A 93 -12.39 6.92 -3.13
N ALA A 94 -11.50 6.53 -2.23
CA ALA A 94 -10.19 6.03 -2.61
C ALA A 94 -9.75 4.86 -1.74
N VAL A 95 -9.20 3.83 -2.40
CA VAL A 95 -8.57 2.69 -1.77
C VAL A 95 -7.06 2.91 -1.76
N ILE A 96 -6.46 2.94 -0.58
CA ILE A 96 -5.03 3.09 -0.33
C ILE A 96 -4.45 1.69 -0.15
N VAL A 97 -3.65 1.23 -1.10
CA VAL A 97 -3.07 -0.12 -1.08
C VAL A 97 -1.59 -0.04 -0.72
N GLU A 98 -1.22 -0.68 0.39
CA GLU A 98 0.18 -0.97 0.74
C GLU A 98 0.56 -2.33 0.13
N LEU A 99 1.59 -2.36 -0.71
CA LEU A 99 2.03 -3.53 -1.44
C LEU A 99 3.25 -4.16 -0.79
N LYS A 100 3.17 -5.45 -0.47
CA LYS A 100 4.35 -6.22 -0.02
C LYS A 100 4.56 -7.43 -0.89
N GLN A 101 5.83 -7.69 -1.19
CA GLN A 101 6.26 -8.88 -1.94
C GLN A 101 6.63 -10.04 -1.00
N TRP A 102 6.14 -10.05 0.24
CA TRP A 102 6.55 -11.02 1.26
C TRP A 102 5.99 -12.39 0.95
N SER A 103 6.77 -13.42 1.21
CA SER A 103 6.35 -14.83 1.12
C SER A 103 6.32 -15.52 2.49
N GLU A 104 6.85 -14.86 3.53
CA GLU A 104 6.87 -15.38 4.90
C GLU A 104 6.77 -14.24 5.90
N VAL A 105 6.17 -14.53 7.05
CA VAL A 105 6.06 -13.62 8.19
C VAL A 105 6.29 -14.41 9.47
N GLN A 106 6.95 -13.78 10.43
CA GLN A 106 7.20 -14.31 11.76
C GLN A 106 6.78 -13.27 12.80
N PRO A 107 6.32 -13.69 13.99
CA PRO A 107 6.09 -12.75 15.08
C PRO A 107 7.40 -12.13 15.55
N VAL A 108 7.30 -10.97 16.20
CA VAL A 108 8.44 -10.39 16.93
C VAL A 108 8.77 -11.27 18.14
N GLU A 109 10.07 -11.39 18.43
CA GLU A 109 10.52 -12.13 19.62
C GLU A 109 9.93 -11.50 20.89
N ASN A 110 9.44 -12.35 21.81
CA ASN A 110 8.83 -11.92 23.07
C ASN A 110 7.61 -10.98 22.92
N ILE A 111 6.84 -11.10 21.84
CA ILE A 111 5.67 -10.24 21.57
C ILE A 111 4.67 -10.18 22.74
N GLU A 112 4.42 -11.30 23.42
CA GLU A 112 3.53 -11.33 24.60
C GLU A 112 4.03 -10.42 25.74
N GLN A 113 5.33 -10.45 26.01
CA GLN A 113 5.93 -9.60 27.04
C GLN A 113 5.86 -8.12 26.62
N LEU A 114 6.13 -7.82 25.35
CA LEU A 114 6.07 -6.47 24.79
C LEU A 114 4.65 -5.87 24.85
N ILE A 115 3.63 -6.70 24.65
CA ILE A 115 2.22 -6.34 24.82
C ILE A 115 1.95 -6.00 26.29
N ASN A 116 2.38 -6.85 27.22
CA ASN A 116 2.14 -6.65 28.66
C ASN A 116 2.78 -5.37 29.21
N VAL A 117 3.95 -4.98 28.69
CA VAL A 117 4.63 -3.72 29.09
C VAL A 117 4.14 -2.49 28.31
N GLY A 118 3.14 -2.64 27.43
CA GLY A 118 2.48 -1.52 26.74
C GLY A 118 3.33 -0.82 25.68
N THR A 119 4.30 -1.51 25.06
CA THR A 119 5.18 -0.89 24.05
C THR A 119 4.51 -0.83 22.67
N ALA A 120 3.61 0.14 22.49
CA ALA A 120 2.76 0.27 21.29
C ALA A 120 3.53 0.24 19.94
N SER A 121 4.73 0.83 19.88
CA SER A 121 5.54 0.84 18.65
C SER A 121 6.06 -0.55 18.26
N MET A 122 6.30 -1.43 19.25
CA MET A 122 6.79 -2.79 19.00
C MET A 122 5.65 -3.77 18.70
N THR A 123 4.46 -3.53 19.25
CA THR A 123 3.27 -4.35 19.00
C THR A 123 2.66 -4.11 17.61
N GLN A 124 3.18 -3.17 16.83
CA GLN A 124 2.76 -2.88 15.45
C GLN A 124 3.70 -3.50 14.41
N ARG A 125 4.59 -4.40 14.82
CA ARG A 125 5.68 -4.92 13.99
C ARG A 125 5.62 -6.43 13.84
N VAL A 126 6.16 -6.89 12.74
CA VAL A 126 6.36 -8.30 12.41
C VAL A 126 7.78 -8.49 11.87
N ARG A 127 8.20 -9.74 11.70
CA ARG A 127 9.47 -10.07 11.07
C ARG A 127 9.23 -10.75 9.73
N THR A 128 10.07 -10.47 8.75
CA THR A 128 10.00 -11.07 7.42
C THR A 128 11.38 -11.11 6.78
N ARG A 129 11.60 -11.98 5.80
CA ARG A 129 12.85 -11.99 5.03
C ARG A 129 12.81 -11.03 3.87
N PHE A 130 13.84 -10.20 3.79
CA PHE A 130 14.15 -9.39 2.63
C PHE A 130 15.56 -9.72 2.16
N GLN A 131 15.71 -10.16 0.92
CA GLN A 131 17.01 -10.55 0.34
C GLN A 131 17.77 -11.56 1.22
N GLY A 132 17.06 -12.54 1.79
CA GLY A 132 17.62 -13.60 2.64
C GLY A 132 17.86 -13.21 4.11
N THR A 133 17.84 -11.92 4.44
CA THR A 133 18.04 -11.42 5.80
C THR A 133 16.71 -11.23 6.51
N LEU A 134 16.64 -11.58 7.80
CA LEU A 134 15.44 -11.42 8.61
C LEU A 134 15.39 -9.98 9.18
N HIS A 135 14.30 -9.27 8.89
CA HIS A 135 14.10 -7.88 9.31
C HIS A 135 12.83 -7.72 10.13
N THR A 136 12.89 -6.90 11.18
CA THR A 136 11.70 -6.44 11.90
C THR A 136 11.15 -5.19 11.23
N THR A 137 9.90 -5.24 10.76
CA THR A 137 9.25 -4.20 9.98
C THR A 137 7.82 -3.95 10.49
N VAL A 138 7.19 -2.88 10.01
CA VAL A 138 5.83 -2.51 10.39
C VAL A 138 4.82 -3.49 9.76
N HIS A 139 3.77 -3.82 10.50
CA HIS A 139 2.66 -4.63 10.00
C HIS A 139 1.98 -3.93 8.80
N PRO A 140 1.78 -4.60 7.64
CA PRO A 140 1.24 -3.96 6.44
C PRO A 140 -0.11 -3.27 6.63
N ALA A 141 -1.06 -3.91 7.32
CA ALA A 141 -2.36 -3.32 7.62
C ALA A 141 -2.26 -2.04 8.47
N TYR A 142 -1.36 -2.03 9.47
CA TYR A 142 -1.10 -0.84 10.27
C TYR A 142 -0.47 0.27 9.43
N GLN A 143 0.44 -0.09 8.51
CA GLN A 143 1.09 0.86 7.62
C GLN A 143 0.05 1.56 6.72
N ALA A 144 -0.82 0.80 6.06
CA ALA A 144 -1.92 1.33 5.23
C ALA A 144 -2.89 2.19 6.06
N PHE A 145 -3.30 1.71 7.23
CA PHE A 145 -4.12 2.49 8.17
C PHE A 145 -3.46 3.82 8.55
N SER A 146 -2.14 3.82 8.82
CA SER A 146 -1.42 5.04 9.16
C SER A 146 -1.42 6.07 8.03
N TYR A 147 -1.50 5.63 6.77
CA TYR A 147 -1.62 6.53 5.62
C TYR A 147 -3.01 7.13 5.52
N LYS A 148 -4.06 6.32 5.70
CA LYS A 148 -5.44 6.82 5.79
C LYS A 148 -5.53 7.94 6.81
N THR A 149 -5.01 7.75 8.01
CA THR A 149 -5.04 8.78 9.06
C THR A 149 -4.34 10.06 8.62
N LEU A 150 -3.11 9.96 8.11
CA LEU A 150 -2.36 11.14 7.68
C LEU A 150 -3.01 11.91 6.53
N ILE A 151 -3.58 11.19 5.55
CA ILE A 151 -4.27 11.82 4.41
C ILE A 151 -5.59 12.44 4.89
N SER A 152 -6.32 11.77 5.79
CA SER A 152 -7.56 12.31 6.37
C SER A 152 -7.29 13.58 7.15
N ASP A 153 -6.26 13.58 7.99
CA ASP A 153 -5.85 14.74 8.79
C ASP A 153 -5.43 15.90 7.87
N PHE A 154 -4.69 15.62 6.80
CA PHE A 154 -4.32 16.64 5.83
C PHE A 154 -5.55 17.20 5.10
N ASN A 155 -6.44 16.33 4.59
CA ASN A 155 -7.63 16.75 3.85
C ASN A 155 -8.59 17.56 4.72
N ALA A 156 -8.82 17.16 5.97
CA ALA A 156 -9.67 17.91 6.90
C ALA A 156 -9.18 19.35 7.14
N ASN A 157 -7.89 19.61 6.93
CA ASN A 157 -7.28 20.93 7.08
C ASN A 157 -7.20 21.74 5.77
N VAL A 158 -7.49 21.13 4.60
CA VAL A 158 -7.14 21.71 3.29
C VAL A 158 -8.27 21.64 2.25
N GLN A 159 -9.23 20.71 2.37
CA GLN A 159 -10.31 20.53 1.39
C GLN A 159 -11.68 20.37 2.04
N ASP A 160 -12.70 20.97 1.41
CA ASP A 160 -14.09 20.90 1.86
C ASP A 160 -14.85 19.67 1.35
N VAL A 161 -14.26 18.91 0.40
CA VAL A 161 -14.91 17.72 -0.18
C VAL A 161 -14.52 16.48 0.60
N PRO A 162 -15.47 15.77 1.23
CA PRO A 162 -15.17 14.54 1.95
C PRO A 162 -14.79 13.43 0.97
N ILE A 163 -13.65 12.78 1.23
CA ILE A 163 -13.20 11.60 0.51
C ILE A 163 -13.21 10.42 1.49
N HIS A 164 -13.91 9.35 1.12
CA HIS A 164 -13.93 8.11 1.89
C HIS A 164 -12.67 7.30 1.57
N LEU A 165 -11.78 7.18 2.55
CA LEU A 165 -10.50 6.48 2.42
C LEU A 165 -10.56 5.08 3.04
N ASN A 166 -10.30 4.06 2.22
CA ASN A 166 -10.24 2.66 2.63
C ASN A 166 -8.79 2.17 2.52
N PRO A 167 -8.11 1.83 3.62
CA PRO A 167 -6.79 1.25 3.55
C PRO A 167 -6.89 -0.24 3.22
N CYS A 168 -5.90 -0.77 2.54
CA CYS A 168 -5.80 -2.17 2.18
C CYS A 168 -4.32 -2.57 2.21
N ALA A 169 -4.03 -3.76 2.72
CA ALA A 169 -2.69 -4.33 2.64
C ALA A 169 -2.73 -5.54 1.72
N TYR A 170 -1.94 -5.52 0.65
CA TYR A 170 -1.88 -6.60 -0.32
C TYR A 170 -0.49 -7.22 -0.37
N LEU A 171 -0.39 -8.43 0.19
CA LEU A 171 0.83 -9.23 0.20
C LEU A 171 0.77 -10.26 -0.92
N HIS A 172 1.15 -9.88 -2.14
CA HIS A 172 0.82 -10.63 -3.36
C HIS A 172 1.63 -11.94 -3.57
N ASN A 173 2.65 -12.20 -2.74
CA ASN A 173 3.39 -13.47 -2.74
C ASN A 173 3.11 -14.30 -1.48
N TYR A 174 2.18 -13.86 -0.64
CA TYR A 174 1.93 -14.44 0.68
C TYR A 174 0.69 -15.33 0.63
N GLU A 175 0.85 -16.58 1.05
CA GLU A 175 -0.25 -17.53 1.16
C GLU A 175 -0.57 -17.77 2.64
N ASN A 176 -1.78 -17.38 3.06
CA ASN A 176 -2.26 -17.72 4.38
C ASN A 176 -2.70 -19.19 4.39
N THR A 177 -1.86 -20.05 4.96
CA THR A 177 -2.09 -21.49 5.07
C THR A 177 -2.21 -21.96 6.53
N ASP A 178 -2.05 -21.06 7.50
CA ASP A 178 -2.00 -21.38 8.92
C ASP A 178 -3.13 -20.67 9.69
N ALA A 179 -3.85 -21.42 10.52
CA ALA A 179 -4.86 -20.86 11.42
C ALA A 179 -4.26 -19.86 12.45
N ASN A 180 -2.96 -19.94 12.71
CA ASN A 180 -2.21 -19.06 13.62
C ASN A 180 -1.25 -18.12 12.88
N ASP A 181 -1.62 -17.69 11.68
CA ASP A 181 -0.83 -16.76 10.87
C ASP A 181 -0.40 -15.51 11.68
N PRO A 182 0.91 -15.20 11.73
CA PRO A 182 1.44 -14.06 12.48
C PRO A 182 0.86 -12.69 12.11
N LEU A 183 0.34 -12.52 10.88
CA LEU A 183 -0.33 -11.29 10.45
C LEU A 183 -1.73 -11.13 11.07
N PHE A 184 -2.33 -12.21 11.57
CA PHE A 184 -3.69 -12.20 12.10
C PHE A 184 -3.74 -12.39 13.62
N LEU A 185 -2.61 -12.20 14.31
CA LEU A 185 -2.57 -12.26 15.77
C LEU A 185 -3.54 -11.23 16.39
N PRO A 186 -4.18 -11.54 17.54
CA PRO A 186 -5.29 -10.75 18.07
C PRO A 186 -5.02 -9.25 18.28
N HIS A 187 -3.77 -8.88 18.59
CA HIS A 187 -3.38 -7.49 18.83
C HIS A 187 -3.32 -6.64 17.54
N PHE A 188 -3.36 -7.26 16.36
CA PHE A 188 -3.48 -6.55 15.08
C PHE A 188 -4.92 -6.33 14.64
N LYS A 189 -5.90 -6.96 15.31
CA LYS A 189 -7.29 -7.02 14.87
C LYS A 189 -7.90 -5.66 14.55
N GLU A 190 -7.65 -4.66 15.39
CA GLU A 190 -8.14 -3.29 15.16
C GLU A 190 -7.68 -2.73 13.81
N PHE A 191 -6.41 -2.91 13.47
CA PHE A 191 -5.85 -2.41 12.21
C PHE A 191 -6.29 -3.24 11.01
N ILE A 192 -6.43 -4.56 11.18
CA ILE A 192 -6.93 -5.46 10.13
C ILE A 192 -8.37 -5.12 9.79
N ASP A 193 -9.23 -4.89 10.78
CA ASP A 193 -10.64 -4.54 10.56
C ASP A 193 -10.79 -3.19 9.84
N GLN A 194 -9.85 -2.27 10.06
CA GLN A 194 -9.82 -0.99 9.38
C GLN A 194 -9.26 -1.08 7.96
N ALA A 195 -8.42 -2.07 7.66
CA ALA A 195 -7.65 -2.19 6.42
C ALA A 195 -8.02 -3.45 5.60
N ARG A 196 -9.33 -3.63 5.37
CA ARG A 196 -9.89 -4.74 4.58
C ARG A 196 -10.08 -4.36 3.12
#